data_AF-A0A9Q0UDI7-F1
#
_entry.id   AF-A0A9Q0UDI7-F1
#
_cell.length_a   1.000
_cell.length_b   1.000
_cell.length_c   1.000
_cell.angle_alpha   90.00
_cell.angle_beta   90.00
_cell.angle_gamma   90.00
#
_symmetry.space_group_name_H-M   'P 1'
#
loop_
_entity.id
_entity.type
_entity.pdbx_description
1 polymer ?
#
loop_
_entity_poly.entity_id
_entity_poly.type
_entity_poly.pdbx_seq_one_letter_code
_entity_poly.pdbx_strand_id
1 'polypeptide(L)'
;MFVIQAYKTLRDRGPYPADQVVKDLDGSFAFVIYDSKAGTVFAALGSDGGVKLYWGIAADGSVVISDDLEIIKAGCAKSFAPFPTGFMFHSEGGLMSFEHPMNKVRAMPRTDSEGFLCGANFKVDVLTRINSLPRRGSENNWTDWESHN
;
A
#
# COMPACT_ATOMS: atom_id res chain seq x y z
N MET A 1 -6.42 0.27 -20.43
CA MET A 1 -5.00 0.59 -20.71
C MET A 1 -4.53 1.92 -20.09
N PHE A 2 -5.31 2.57 -19.22
CA PHE A 2 -4.94 3.86 -18.61
C PHE A 2 -3.97 3.71 -17.43
N VAL A 3 -4.28 2.80 -16.49
CA VAL A 3 -3.48 2.57 -15.26
C VAL A 3 -2.02 2.20 -15.57
N ILE A 4 -1.77 1.35 -16.58
CA ILE A 4 -0.41 0.96 -16.98
C ILE A 4 0.40 2.16 -17.50
N GLN A 5 -0.23 3.07 -18.24
CA GLN A 5 0.45 4.27 -18.76
C GLN A 5 0.72 5.28 -17.63
N ALA A 6 -0.25 5.47 -16.72
CA ALA A 6 -0.06 6.29 -15.52
C ALA A 6 1.09 5.76 -14.66
N TYR A 7 1.14 4.45 -14.40
CA TYR A 7 2.21 3.79 -13.68
C TYR A 7 3.58 4.00 -14.36
N LYS A 8 3.68 3.75 -15.67
CA LYS A 8 4.94 3.98 -16.41
C LYS A 8 5.40 5.44 -16.30
N THR A 9 4.46 6.38 -16.34
CA THR A 9 4.77 7.80 -16.22
C THR A 9 5.31 8.13 -14.83
N LEU A 10 4.65 7.64 -13.77
CA LEU A 10 5.11 7.78 -12.39
C LEU A 10 6.49 7.18 -12.17
N ARG A 11 6.73 5.95 -12.67
CA ARG A 11 8.00 5.24 -12.55
C ARG A 11 9.13 5.94 -13.30
N ASP A 12 8.90 6.32 -14.55
CA ASP A 12 9.97 6.71 -15.46
C ASP A 12 10.28 8.22 -15.42
N ARG A 13 9.27 9.08 -15.18
CA ARG A 13 9.36 10.52 -15.50
C ARG A 13 8.47 11.42 -14.64
N GLY A 14 7.91 10.94 -13.52
CA GLY A 14 6.80 11.61 -12.84
C GLY A 14 7.19 12.90 -12.11
N PRO A 15 6.71 14.09 -12.50
CA PRO A 15 6.82 15.30 -11.67
C PRO A 15 5.82 15.30 -10.51
N TYR A 16 4.89 14.33 -10.47
CA TYR A 16 3.81 14.22 -9.49
C TYR A 16 3.99 12.99 -8.60
N PRO A 17 3.73 13.10 -7.28
CA PRO A 17 3.67 11.97 -6.37
C PRO A 17 2.58 10.96 -6.76
N ALA A 18 2.83 9.67 -6.51
CA ALA A 18 1.90 8.59 -6.85
C ALA A 18 0.56 8.71 -6.10
N ASP A 19 0.55 9.19 -4.86
CA ASP A 19 -0.66 9.41 -4.07
C ASP A 19 -1.62 10.40 -4.75
N GLN A 20 -1.09 11.49 -5.33
CA GLN A 20 -1.91 12.47 -6.05
C GLN A 20 -2.56 11.85 -7.28
N VAL A 21 -1.79 11.10 -8.07
CA VAL A 21 -2.32 10.48 -9.29
C VAL A 21 -3.37 9.41 -8.98
N VAL A 22 -3.16 8.59 -7.94
CA VAL A 22 -4.14 7.57 -7.55
C VAL A 22 -5.40 8.21 -6.97
N LYS A 23 -5.26 9.29 -6.18
CA LYS A 23 -6.39 10.02 -5.60
C LYS A 23 -7.30 10.66 -6.66
N ASP A 24 -6.72 11.09 -7.78
CA ASP A 24 -7.46 11.74 -8.88
C ASP A 24 -8.15 10.73 -9.83
N LEU A 25 -8.01 9.42 -9.59
CA LEU A 25 -8.76 8.41 -10.34
C LEU A 25 -10.24 8.45 -9.92
N ASP A 26 -11.13 8.56 -10.91
CA ASP A 26 -12.58 8.58 -10.69
C ASP A 26 -13.20 7.17 -10.80
N GLY A 27 -14.23 6.93 -10.00
CA GLY A 27 -14.97 5.67 -9.93
C GLY A 27 -14.40 4.62 -8.97
N SER A 28 -15.07 3.46 -8.90
CA SER A 28 -14.66 2.34 -8.05
C SER A 28 -13.53 1.54 -8.70
N PHE A 29 -12.36 1.49 -8.08
CA PHE A 29 -11.20 0.80 -8.64
C PHE A 29 -10.41 -0.01 -7.60
N ALA A 30 -9.84 -1.11 -8.09
CA ALA A 30 -8.80 -1.88 -7.43
C ALA A 30 -7.87 -2.42 -8.51
N PHE A 31 -6.56 -2.39 -8.29
CA PHE A 31 -5.61 -2.96 -9.25
C PHE A 31 -4.35 -3.45 -8.57
N VAL A 32 -3.67 -4.37 -9.27
CA VAL A 32 -2.31 -4.83 -8.95
C VAL A 32 -1.49 -4.78 -10.24
N ILE A 33 -0.32 -4.16 -10.18
CA ILE A 33 0.64 -4.04 -11.27
C ILE A 33 1.92 -4.71 -10.82
N TYR A 34 2.38 -5.69 -11.60
CA TYR A 34 3.72 -6.21 -11.49
C TYR A 34 4.58 -5.63 -12.61
N ASP A 35 5.65 -4.95 -12.25
CA ASP A 35 6.64 -4.46 -13.19
C ASP A 35 7.82 -5.42 -13.27
N SER A 36 7.80 -6.30 -14.27
CA SER A 36 8.88 -7.24 -14.53
C SER A 36 10.26 -6.60 -14.76
N LYS A 37 10.34 -5.31 -15.15
CA LYS A 37 11.62 -4.63 -15.37
C LYS A 37 12.25 -4.17 -14.07
N ALA A 38 11.44 -3.64 -13.16
CA ALA A 38 11.89 -3.17 -11.85
C ALA A 38 11.85 -4.29 -10.79
N GLY A 39 11.11 -5.36 -11.03
CA GLY A 39 10.83 -6.39 -10.03
C GLY A 39 9.90 -5.92 -8.92
N THR A 40 9.11 -4.87 -9.15
CA THR A 40 8.28 -4.23 -8.11
C THR A 40 6.79 -4.50 -8.31
N VAL A 41 6.05 -4.42 -7.21
CA VAL A 41 4.58 -4.55 -7.17
C VAL A 41 3.99 -3.23 -6.73
N PHE A 42 2.96 -2.78 -7.43
CA PHE A 42 2.14 -1.63 -7.07
C PHE A 42 0.67 -2.02 -7.03
N ALA A 43 0.01 -1.81 -5.90
CA ALA A 43 -1.41 -2.11 -5.73
C ALA A 43 -2.14 -0.90 -5.15
N ALA A 44 -3.41 -0.72 -5.48
CA ALA A 44 -4.25 0.31 -4.87
C ALA A 44 -5.71 -0.12 -4.81
N LEU A 45 -6.43 0.43 -3.83
CA LEU A 45 -7.87 0.30 -3.66
C LEU A 45 -8.48 1.69 -3.45
N GLY A 46 -9.50 2.01 -4.27
CA GLY A 46 -10.27 3.23 -4.17
C GLY A 46 -10.89 3.44 -2.79
N SER A 47 -11.23 4.69 -2.46
CA SER A 47 -11.80 5.04 -1.16
C SER A 47 -13.31 4.91 -1.07
N ASP A 48 -14.00 4.73 -2.19
CA ASP A 48 -15.46 4.65 -2.27
C ASP A 48 -16.04 3.33 -1.76
N GLY A 49 -15.21 2.30 -1.60
CA GLY A 49 -15.62 0.97 -1.16
C GLY A 49 -16.52 0.22 -2.16
N GLY A 50 -16.62 0.70 -3.41
CA GLY A 50 -17.46 0.10 -4.44
C GLY A 50 -16.92 -1.23 -4.97
N VAL A 51 -15.61 -1.47 -4.79
CA VAL A 51 -14.95 -2.75 -5.06
C VAL A 51 -14.20 -3.23 -3.83
N LYS A 52 -13.88 -4.53 -3.81
CA LYS A 52 -13.18 -5.17 -2.70
C LYS A 52 -11.83 -5.69 -3.18
N LEU A 53 -10.86 -5.58 -2.29
CA LEU A 53 -9.54 -6.18 -2.47
C LEU A 53 -9.12 -6.74 -1.12
N TYR A 54 -8.46 -7.88 -1.16
CA TYR A 54 -7.98 -8.60 0.01
C TYR A 54 -6.51 -8.92 -0.19
N TRP A 55 -5.81 -9.06 0.92
CA TRP A 55 -4.42 -9.52 0.93
C TRP A 55 -4.17 -10.47 2.09
N GLY A 56 -3.18 -11.33 1.94
CA GLY A 56 -2.79 -12.27 2.96
C GLY A 56 -1.39 -12.83 2.72
N ILE A 57 -0.92 -13.61 3.67
CA ILE A 57 0.37 -14.31 3.60
C ILE A 57 0.09 -15.80 3.46
N ALA A 58 0.59 -16.40 2.38
CA ALA A 58 0.52 -17.84 2.16
C ALA A 58 1.54 -18.59 3.03
N ALA A 59 1.41 -19.92 3.09
CA ALA A 59 2.26 -20.76 3.95
C ALA A 59 3.75 -20.73 3.59
N ASP A 60 4.08 -20.37 2.34
CA ASP A 60 5.44 -20.19 1.85
C ASP A 60 6.01 -18.78 2.12
N GLY A 61 5.24 -17.90 2.76
CA GLY A 61 5.61 -16.51 3.02
C GLY A 61 5.28 -15.55 1.88
N SER A 62 4.72 -16.03 0.77
CA SER A 62 4.32 -15.18 -0.36
C SER A 62 3.12 -14.30 0.00
N VAL A 63 3.09 -13.08 -0.54
CA VAL A 63 1.91 -12.20 -0.46
C VAL A 63 0.91 -12.61 -1.54
N VAL A 64 -0.34 -12.83 -1.14
CA VAL A 64 -1.47 -13.07 -2.05
C VAL A 64 -2.36 -11.84 -2.04
N ILE A 65 -2.73 -11.33 -3.22
CA ILE A 65 -3.67 -10.22 -3.38
C ILE A 65 -4.76 -10.67 -4.36
N SER A 66 -6.02 -10.55 -3.96
CA SER A 66 -7.17 -10.92 -4.80
C SER A 66 -8.43 -10.18 -4.36
N ASP A 67 -9.34 -9.95 -5.28
CA ASP A 67 -10.70 -9.48 -5.02
C ASP A 67 -11.66 -10.62 -4.60
N ASP A 68 -11.25 -11.87 -4.82
CA ASP A 68 -12.00 -13.07 -4.40
C ASP A 68 -11.58 -13.53 -3.00
N LEU A 69 -12.52 -13.48 -2.08
CA LEU A 69 -12.32 -13.90 -0.69
C LEU A 69 -12.05 -15.41 -0.55
N GLU A 70 -12.63 -16.25 -1.41
CA GLU A 70 -12.46 -17.70 -1.31
C GLU A 70 -11.05 -18.12 -1.75
N ILE A 71 -10.47 -17.45 -2.75
CA ILE A 71 -9.07 -17.64 -3.14
C ILE A 71 -8.13 -17.28 -1.98
N ILE A 72 -8.41 -16.16 -1.30
CA ILE A 72 -7.60 -15.70 -0.17
C ILE A 72 -7.68 -16.67 1.01
N LYS A 73 -8.88 -17.16 1.35
CA LYS A 73 -9.03 -18.17 2.40
C LYS A 73 -8.32 -19.47 2.04
N ALA A 74 -8.41 -19.90 0.79
CA ALA A 74 -7.73 -21.12 0.33
C ALA A 74 -6.20 -20.99 0.38
N GLY A 75 -5.65 -19.83 -0.01
CA GLY A 75 -4.21 -19.60 -0.06
C GLY A 75 -3.57 -19.21 1.28
N CYS A 76 -4.28 -18.44 2.10
CA CYS A 76 -3.74 -17.81 3.32
C CYS A 76 -4.37 -18.34 4.61
N ALA A 77 -5.37 -19.22 4.54
CA ALA A 77 -6.12 -19.74 5.69
C ALA A 77 -6.65 -18.61 6.59
N LYS A 78 -6.13 -18.48 7.82
CA LYS A 78 -6.49 -17.41 8.77
C LYS A 78 -5.60 -16.16 8.63
N SER A 79 -4.57 -16.15 7.79
CA SER A 79 -3.58 -15.06 7.69
C SER A 79 -3.94 -14.05 6.59
N PHE A 80 -5.08 -13.36 6.73
CA PHE A 80 -5.53 -12.41 5.71
C PHE A 80 -6.36 -11.24 6.27
N ALA A 81 -6.42 -10.17 5.49
CA ALA A 81 -7.24 -9.00 5.81
C ALA A 81 -7.85 -8.40 4.53
N PRO A 82 -8.91 -7.58 4.66
CA PRO A 82 -9.25 -6.63 3.62
C PRO A 82 -8.05 -5.70 3.37
N PHE A 83 -7.75 -5.45 2.10
CA PHE A 83 -6.88 -4.36 1.73
C PHE A 83 -7.58 -3.04 2.10
N PRO A 84 -6.90 -2.07 2.75
CA PRO A 84 -7.57 -0.88 3.24
C PRO A 84 -8.01 0.05 2.11
N THR A 85 -9.22 0.58 2.17
CA THR A 85 -9.78 1.53 1.20
C THR A 85 -9.07 2.88 1.29
N GLY A 86 -8.78 3.52 0.17
CA GLY A 86 -8.05 4.79 0.17
C GLY A 86 -6.54 4.64 0.33
N PHE A 87 -6.00 3.46 0.02
CA PHE A 87 -4.59 3.13 0.16
C PHE A 87 -3.96 2.61 -1.12
N MET A 88 -2.65 2.80 -1.20
CA MET A 88 -1.77 2.19 -2.17
C MET A 88 -0.62 1.46 -1.46
N PHE A 89 -0.10 0.43 -2.10
CA PHE A 89 1.05 -0.34 -1.67
C PHE A 89 2.10 -0.36 -2.79
N HIS A 90 3.34 -0.06 -2.45
CA HIS A 90 4.49 -0.27 -3.33
C HIS A 90 5.47 -1.18 -2.62
N SER A 91 6.01 -2.22 -3.28
CA SER A 91 6.90 -3.20 -2.64
C SER A 91 8.15 -2.57 -2.00
N GLU A 92 8.62 -1.43 -2.50
CA GLU A 92 9.75 -0.69 -1.92
C GLU A 92 9.33 0.40 -0.92
N GLY A 93 8.10 0.92 -1.05
CA GLY A 93 7.61 2.06 -0.26
C GLY A 93 6.67 1.68 0.89
N GLY A 94 6.22 0.42 0.92
CA GLY A 94 5.22 -0.07 1.86
C GLY A 94 3.81 0.43 1.55
N LEU A 95 2.96 0.34 2.57
CA LEU A 95 1.55 0.72 2.53
C LEU A 95 1.38 2.20 2.92
N MET A 96 0.64 2.96 2.12
CA MET A 96 0.39 4.39 2.32
C MET A 96 -1.09 4.72 2.03
N SER A 97 -1.68 5.64 2.80
CA SER A 97 -2.96 6.23 2.44
C SER A 97 -2.75 7.36 1.43
N PHE A 98 -3.37 7.28 0.26
CA PHE A 98 -3.34 8.40 -0.70
C PHE A 98 -4.34 9.50 -0.36
N GLU A 99 -5.28 9.24 0.55
CA GLU A 99 -6.16 10.27 1.11
C GLU A 99 -5.45 11.14 2.16
N HIS A 100 -4.57 10.50 2.94
CA HIS A 100 -3.78 11.12 4.00
C HIS A 100 -2.28 10.77 3.88
N PRO A 101 -1.60 11.18 2.80
CA PRO A 101 -0.23 10.76 2.50
C PRO A 101 0.81 11.22 3.53
N MET A 102 0.48 12.25 4.33
CA MET A 102 1.36 12.80 5.37
C MET A 102 1.11 12.19 6.76
N ASN A 103 0.23 11.21 6.89
CA ASN A 103 -0.14 10.60 8.17
C ASN A 103 0.44 9.21 8.32
N LYS A 104 0.83 8.84 9.54
CA LYS A 104 1.32 7.49 9.82
C LYS A 104 0.19 6.48 9.67
N VAL A 105 0.53 5.28 9.21
CA VAL A 105 -0.38 4.14 9.16
C VAL A 105 -0.07 3.21 10.33
N ARG A 106 -1.09 2.75 11.04
CA ARG A 106 -0.95 1.79 12.14
C ARG A 106 -1.64 0.48 11.81
N ALA A 107 -0.93 -0.62 12.09
CA ALA A 107 -1.51 -1.96 12.10
C ALA A 107 -2.34 -2.16 13.39
N MET A 108 -3.53 -2.71 13.23
CA MET A 108 -4.44 -3.10 14.30
C MET A 108 -4.64 -4.61 14.23
N PRO A 109 -4.33 -5.37 15.29
CA PRO A 109 -4.58 -6.80 15.32
C PRO A 109 -6.04 -7.10 14.95
N ARG A 110 -6.23 -8.07 14.05
CA ARG A 110 -7.54 -8.59 13.69
C ARG A 110 -7.73 -9.93 14.40
N THR A 111 -8.87 -10.09 15.06
CA THR A 111 -9.30 -11.38 15.63
C THR A 111 -10.51 -11.91 14.89
N ASP A 112 -10.60 -13.23 14.76
CA ASP A 112 -11.80 -13.90 14.26
C ASP A 112 -12.89 -14.00 15.34
N SER A 113 -14.03 -14.60 15.00
CA SER A 113 -15.16 -14.81 15.92
C SER A 113 -14.83 -15.76 17.08
N GLU A 114 -13.77 -16.54 16.97
CA GLU A 114 -13.28 -17.46 17.99
C GLU A 114 -12.23 -16.79 18.90
N GLY A 115 -11.85 -15.54 18.61
CA GLY A 115 -10.86 -14.78 19.36
C GLY A 115 -9.41 -15.03 18.94
N PHE A 116 -9.17 -15.81 17.87
CA PHE A 116 -7.82 -16.05 17.36
C PHE A 116 -7.35 -14.90 16.47
N LEU A 117 -6.07 -14.56 16.56
CA LEU A 117 -5.45 -13.54 15.72
C LEU A 117 -5.37 -14.04 14.27
N CYS A 118 -5.95 -13.28 13.35
CA CYS A 118 -6.15 -13.66 11.94
C CYS A 118 -5.62 -12.59 10.96
N GLY A 119 -4.67 -11.78 11.39
CA GLY A 119 -4.00 -10.76 10.56
C GLY A 119 -4.08 -9.38 11.18
N ALA A 120 -4.02 -8.35 10.34
CA ALA A 120 -4.08 -6.96 10.77
C ALA A 120 -4.89 -6.10 9.81
N ASN A 121 -5.69 -5.19 10.37
CA ASN A 121 -6.27 -4.08 9.64
C ASN A 121 -5.33 -2.88 9.74
N PHE A 122 -5.33 -2.00 8.73
CA PHE A 122 -4.51 -0.80 8.74
C PHE A 122 -5.40 0.42 8.74
N LYS A 123 -5.09 1.39 9.60
CA LYS A 123 -5.77 2.69 9.61
C LYS A 123 -4.79 3.83 9.70
N VAL A 124 -5.23 4.97 9.18
CA VAL A 124 -4.51 6.23 9.31
C VAL A 124 -4.57 6.70 10.75
N ASP A 125 -3.41 7.03 11.31
CA ASP A 125 -3.29 7.79 12.54
C ASP A 125 -3.36 9.28 12.20
N VAL A 126 -4.56 9.84 12.35
CA VAL A 126 -4.83 11.25 12.01
C VAL A 126 -4.03 12.22 12.89
N LEU A 127 -3.62 11.79 14.09
CA LEU A 127 -2.90 12.62 15.05
C LEU A 127 -1.39 12.64 14.80
N THR A 128 -0.85 11.60 14.16
CA THR A 128 0.60 11.49 13.94
C THR A 128 0.95 11.68 12.48
N ARG A 129 1.67 12.77 12.18
CA ARG A 129 2.24 12.98 10.85
C ARG A 129 3.54 12.20 10.66
N ILE A 130 3.83 11.86 9.41
CA ILE A 130 5.14 11.39 8.99
C ILE A 130 6.07 12.62 9.07
N ASN A 131 7.11 12.55 9.89
CA ASN A 131 8.10 13.62 9.99
C ASN A 131 8.91 13.66 8.69
N SER A 132 8.51 14.52 7.75
CA SER A 132 9.15 14.63 6.43
C SER A 132 10.21 15.73 6.33
N LEU A 133 10.65 16.32 7.45
CA LEU A 133 11.68 17.36 7.44
C LEU A 133 12.73 17.09 8.53
N PRO A 134 13.94 16.62 8.19
CA PRO A 134 15.10 17.28 8.76
C PRO A 134 15.11 18.71 8.19
N ARG A 135 15.32 19.71 9.05
CA ARG A 135 15.56 21.08 8.59
C ARG A 135 16.89 21.07 7.82
N ARG A 136 16.85 20.83 6.52
CA ARG A 136 18.03 20.80 5.64
C ARG A 136 18.53 22.23 5.46
N GLY A 137 19.56 22.60 6.21
CA GLY A 137 20.42 23.73 5.85
C GLY A 137 21.15 23.44 4.54
N SER A 138 21.54 24.48 3.81
CA SER A 138 22.17 24.42 2.49
C SER A 138 23.57 23.78 2.44
N GLU A 139 24.00 23.05 3.48
CA GLU A 139 25.40 22.61 3.64
C GLU A 139 25.62 21.09 3.64
N ASN A 140 24.60 20.25 3.52
CA ASN A 140 24.81 18.79 3.64
C ASN A 140 24.89 18.06 2.28
N ASN A 141 26.05 17.45 2.06
CA ASN A 141 26.46 16.61 0.93
C ASN A 141 25.68 15.28 0.91
N TRP A 142 25.42 14.75 -0.29
CA TRP A 142 24.46 13.66 -0.56
C TRP A 142 24.99 12.24 -0.27
N THR A 143 26.15 12.10 0.36
CA THR A 143 26.84 10.80 0.52
C THR A 143 26.60 10.08 1.85
N ASP A 144 25.88 10.66 2.80
CA ASP A 144 25.66 9.98 4.09
C ASP A 144 24.29 9.29 4.12
N TRP A 145 24.31 7.96 4.00
CA TRP A 145 23.18 7.10 4.35
C TRP A 145 23.55 6.34 5.62
N GLU A 146 22.94 6.69 6.75
CA GLU A 146 23.01 5.87 7.94
C GLU A 146 22.16 4.62 7.78
N SER A 147 22.81 3.47 7.87
CA SER A 147 22.21 2.16 8.12
C SER A 147 21.45 2.17 9.44
N HIS A 148 20.21 1.70 9.46
CA HIS A 148 19.50 1.42 10.71
C HIS A 148 19.35 -0.10 10.84
N ASN A 149 20.00 -0.65 11.86
CA ASN A 149 19.80 -2.00 12.39
C ASN A 149 18.40 -2.14 12.99
#